data_AF-A0A2D6TJQ6-F1
#
_entry.id   AF-A0A2D6TJQ6-F1
#
_cell.length_a   1.000
_cell.length_b   1.000
_cell.length_c   1.000
_cell.angle_alpha   90.00
_cell.angle_beta   90.00
_cell.angle_gamma   90.00
#
_symmetry.space_group_name_H-M   'P 1'
#
loop_
_entity.id
_entity.type
_entity.pdbx_description
1 polymer ?
#
loop_
_entity_poly.entity_id
_entity_poly.type
_entity_poly.pdbx_seq_one_letter_code
_entity_poly.pdbx_strand_id
1 'polypeptide(L)'
;MKMKIVSLDIKKIGIGKFFPKEDKVELDINFNDGVDKEILKVVDITDAESAAESILDDLRKLEKNIHKNNENKELIVDNFVNIVVKDEDNAIKEISQFIEKIKNKIDEIKSKNIAEGYLDIIRELKNLKLDLV
;
A
#
# COMPACT_ATOMS: atom_id res chain seq x y z
N MET A 1 -19.69 -15.39 -21.27
CA MET A 1 -19.31 -14.58 -20.10
C MET A 1 -19.08 -15.42 -18.84
N LYS A 2 -17.81 -15.70 -18.51
CA LYS A 2 -17.42 -16.19 -17.18
C LYS A 2 -16.69 -15.05 -16.49
N MET A 3 -17.30 -14.47 -15.46
CA MET A 3 -16.66 -13.44 -14.65
C MET A 3 -15.66 -14.12 -13.70
N LYS A 4 -14.39 -13.71 -13.77
CA LYS A 4 -13.34 -14.21 -12.87
C LYS A 4 -13.23 -13.24 -11.71
N ILE A 5 -13.53 -13.71 -10.50
CA ILE A 5 -13.37 -12.93 -9.27
C ILE A 5 -12.06 -13.34 -8.62
N VAL A 6 -11.19 -12.36 -8.36
CA VAL A 6 -9.94 -12.53 -7.62
C VAL A 6 -10.11 -11.78 -6.30
N SER A 7 -9.96 -12.48 -5.18
CA SER A 7 -9.96 -11.88 -3.83
C SER A 7 -8.55 -11.45 -3.49
N LEU A 8 -8.38 -10.24 -2.98
CA LEU A 8 -7.10 -9.69 -2.56
C LEU A 8 -7.11 -9.45 -1.05
N ASP A 9 -6.19 -10.12 -0.36
CA ASP A 9 -5.98 -10.01 1.08
C ASP A 9 -4.66 -9.26 1.31
N ILE A 10 -4.73 -8.04 1.83
CA ILE A 10 -3.53 -7.27 2.21
C ILE A 10 -3.05 -7.82 3.55
N LYS A 11 -1.80 -8.28 3.59
CA LYS A 11 -1.22 -8.92 4.78
C LYS A 11 -0.49 -7.94 5.65
N LYS A 12 0.44 -7.19 5.05
CA LYS A 12 1.37 -6.34 5.78
C LYS A 12 1.80 -5.15 4.95
N ILE A 13 1.94 -3.99 5.60
CA ILE A 13 2.56 -2.80 5.02
C ILE A 13 3.72 -2.37 5.90
N GLY A 14 4.91 -2.27 5.32
CA GLY A 14 6.13 -1.76 5.96
C GLY A 14 6.61 -0.47 5.30
N ILE A 15 7.63 0.15 5.91
CA ILE A 15 8.31 1.31 5.35
C ILE A 15 9.63 0.87 4.71
N GLY A 16 9.78 1.10 3.40
CA GLY A 16 11.04 0.89 2.68
C GLY A 16 11.95 2.12 2.80
N LYS A 17 11.51 3.24 2.24
CA LYS A 17 12.20 4.54 2.27
C LYS A 17 11.23 5.64 2.64
N PHE A 18 11.74 6.76 3.12
CA PHE A 18 10.93 7.95 3.36
C PHE A 18 11.69 9.19 2.89
N PHE A 19 10.94 10.18 2.41
CA PHE A 19 11.45 11.40 1.81
C PHE A 19 10.84 12.60 2.55
N PRO A 20 11.37 12.98 3.73
CA PRO A 20 10.75 13.99 4.58
C PRO A 20 10.48 15.30 3.85
N LYS A 21 11.42 15.76 3.01
CA LYS A 21 11.29 17.03 2.28
C LYS A 21 10.21 17.04 1.21
N GLU A 22 9.77 15.86 0.76
CA GLU A 22 8.78 15.71 -0.31
C GLU A 22 7.42 15.25 0.20
N ASP A 23 7.25 15.05 1.52
CA ASP A 23 6.03 14.47 2.07
C ASP A 23 5.66 13.14 1.40
N LYS A 24 6.68 12.28 1.19
CA LYS A 24 6.49 10.97 0.57
C LYS A 24 7.11 9.85 1.38
N VAL A 25 6.53 8.66 1.25
CA VAL A 25 7.05 7.41 1.78
C VAL A 25 6.94 6.31 0.74
N GLU A 26 7.98 5.48 0.62
CA GLU A 26 7.96 4.22 -0.10
C GLU A 26 7.50 3.13 0.86
N LEU A 27 6.35 2.54 0.57
CA LEU A 27 5.74 1.45 1.31
C LEU A 27 6.05 0.12 0.64
N ASP A 28 6.39 -0.86 1.45
CA ASP A 28 6.47 -2.28 1.08
C ASP A 28 5.13 -2.92 1.44
N ILE A 29 4.37 -3.34 0.44
CA ILE A 29 3.00 -3.84 0.58
C ILE A 29 2.99 -5.32 0.18
N ASN A 30 2.73 -6.16 1.18
CA ASN A 30 2.59 -7.60 1.05
C ASN A 30 1.10 -7.95 0.99
N PHE A 31 0.72 -8.73 -0.02
CA PHE A 31 -0.67 -9.13 -0.26
C PHE A 31 -0.74 -10.51 -0.88
N ASN A 32 -1.94 -11.09 -0.89
CA ASN A 32 -2.18 -12.43 -1.39
C ASN A 32 -3.49 -12.50 -2.16
N ASP A 33 -3.46 -13.20 -3.28
CA ASP A 33 -4.61 -13.48 -4.14
C ASP A 33 -4.77 -14.98 -4.46
N GLY A 34 -4.16 -15.83 -3.63
CA GLY A 34 -3.85 -17.23 -3.89
C GLY A 34 -2.33 -17.49 -3.98
N VAL A 35 -1.54 -16.44 -4.26
CA VAL A 35 -0.07 -16.47 -4.23
C VAL A 35 0.44 -15.27 -3.43
N ASP A 36 1.50 -15.44 -2.65
CA ASP A 36 2.13 -14.34 -1.92
C ASP A 36 2.87 -13.41 -2.88
N LYS A 37 2.61 -12.11 -2.76
CA LYS A 37 3.15 -11.05 -3.61
C LYS A 37 3.56 -9.84 -2.79
N GLU A 38 4.46 -9.06 -3.36
CA GLU A 38 5.01 -7.83 -2.78
C GLU A 38 5.05 -6.74 -3.85
N ILE A 39 4.67 -5.51 -3.49
CA ILE A 39 4.92 -4.33 -4.31
C ILE A 39 5.56 -3.22 -3.48
N LEU A 40 6.42 -2.44 -4.14
CA LEU A 40 6.92 -1.18 -3.60
C LEU A 40 6.11 -0.04 -4.21
N LYS A 41 5.55 0.82 -3.36
CA LYS A 41 4.77 1.97 -3.80
C LYS A 41 5.17 3.23 -3.06
N VAL A 42 5.51 4.28 -3.81
CA VAL A 42 5.69 5.62 -3.24
C VAL A 42 4.33 6.30 -3.13
N VAL A 43 4.00 6.78 -1.95
CA VAL A 43 2.78 7.54 -1.68
C VAL A 43 3.10 8.92 -1.12
N ASP A 44 2.27 9.88 -1.47
CA ASP A 44 2.20 11.17 -0.79
C ASP A 44 1.48 10.98 0.54
N ILE A 45 2.01 11.57 1.62
CA ILE A 45 1.50 11.42 2.98
C ILE A 45 0.73 12.65 3.47
N THR A 46 0.49 13.64 2.61
CA THR A 46 -0.26 14.86 2.97
C THR A 46 -1.73 14.56 3.24
N ASP A 47 -2.33 13.68 2.42
CA ASP A 47 -3.69 13.16 2.53
C ASP A 47 -3.69 11.63 2.65
N ALA A 48 -3.92 11.15 3.88
CA ALA A 48 -3.82 9.73 4.20
C ALA A 48 -4.93 8.87 3.57
N GLU A 49 -6.14 9.42 3.44
CA GLU A 49 -7.29 8.70 2.90
C GLU A 49 -7.14 8.51 1.39
N SER A 50 -6.83 9.60 0.67
CA SER A 50 -6.52 9.54 -0.76
C SER A 50 -5.34 8.61 -1.05
N ALA A 51 -4.32 8.59 -0.18
CA ALA A 51 -3.18 7.68 -0.32
C ALA A 51 -3.56 6.21 -0.11
N ALA A 52 -4.42 5.90 0.87
CA ALA A 52 -4.92 4.57 1.11
C ALA A 52 -5.75 4.03 -0.07
N GLU A 53 -6.69 4.83 -0.59
CA GLU A 53 -7.48 4.48 -1.77
C GLU A 53 -6.58 4.25 -2.99
N SER A 54 -5.61 5.14 -3.21
CA SER A 54 -4.64 5.00 -4.29
C SER A 54 -3.88 3.68 -4.22
N ILE A 55 -3.48 3.24 -3.02
CA ILE A 55 -2.81 1.93 -2.83
C ILE A 55 -3.70 0.80 -3.36
N LEU A 56 -4.97 0.77 -2.95
CA LEU A 56 -5.91 -0.26 -3.38
C LEU A 56 -6.13 -0.26 -4.90
N ASP A 57 -6.25 0.93 -5.49
CA ASP A 57 -6.42 1.07 -6.93
C ASP A 57 -5.23 0.55 -7.74
N ASP A 58 -4.01 0.77 -7.26
CA ASP A 58 -2.82 0.26 -7.93
C ASP A 58 -2.69 -1.25 -7.77
N LEU A 59 -3.03 -1.80 -6.60
CA LEU A 59 -3.13 -3.25 -6.40
C LEU A 59 -4.14 -3.88 -7.38
N ARG A 60 -5.32 -3.27 -7.52
CA ARG A 60 -6.35 -3.72 -8.48
C ARG A 60 -5.86 -3.66 -9.93
N LYS A 61 -5.19 -2.58 -10.33
CA LYS A 61 -4.64 -2.44 -11.70
C LYS A 61 -3.57 -3.51 -11.95
N LEU A 62 -2.67 -3.72 -11.00
CA LEU A 62 -1.62 -4.71 -11.08
C LEU A 62 -2.20 -6.11 -11.22
N GLU A 63 -3.17 -6.47 -10.38
CA GLU A 63 -3.82 -7.78 -10.44
C GLU A 63 -4.62 -8.01 -11.73
N LYS A 64 -5.34 -6.99 -12.20
CA LYS A 64 -6.01 -7.04 -13.51
C LYS A 64 -5.01 -7.29 -14.63
N ASN A 65 -3.84 -6.66 -14.60
CA ASN A 65 -2.83 -6.80 -15.64
C ASN A 65 -2.18 -8.19 -15.63
N ILE A 66 -1.85 -8.73 -14.45
CA ILE A 66 -1.30 -10.09 -14.30
C ILE A 66 -2.27 -11.14 -14.86
N HIS A 67 -3.55 -11.03 -14.48
CA HIS A 67 -4.56 -12.01 -14.88
C HIS A 67 -4.98 -11.91 -16.35
N LYS A 68 -4.90 -10.72 -16.96
CA LYS A 68 -5.12 -10.54 -18.41
C LYS A 68 -4.02 -11.18 -19.26
N ASN A 69 -2.76 -11.09 -18.84
CA ASN A 69 -1.61 -11.53 -19.64
C ASN A 69 -1.38 -13.06 -19.61
N ASN A 70 -1.88 -13.76 -18.59
CA ASN A 70 -1.72 -15.21 -18.48
C ASN A 70 -2.70 -16.03 -19.34
N GLU A 71 -3.74 -15.39 -19.89
CA GLU A 71 -4.74 -16.05 -20.72
C GLU A 71 -4.41 -15.87 -22.20
N ASN A 72 -3.31 -16.50 -22.63
CA ASN A 72 -2.84 -16.48 -24.02
C ASN A 72 -3.67 -17.38 -24.97
N LYS A 73 -4.98 -17.54 -24.69
CA LYS A 73 -5.94 -18.23 -25.56
C LYS A 73 -7.31 -17.57 -25.44
N GLU A 74 -7.77 -17.04 -26.57
CA GLU A 74 -9.12 -16.59 -26.91
C GLU A 74 -9.54 -15.17 -26.49
N LEU A 75 -9.45 -14.28 -27.49
CA LEU A 75 -10.44 -13.25 -27.84
C LEU A 75 -10.92 -12.33 -26.69
N ILE A 76 -10.11 -11.29 -26.44
CA ILE A 76 -10.33 -9.85 -26.13
C ILE A 76 -11.73 -9.30 -25.71
N VAL A 77 -12.84 -10.03 -25.67
CA VAL A 77 -14.17 -9.44 -25.43
C VAL A 77 -14.83 -9.89 -24.11
N ASP A 78 -14.43 -11.00 -23.46
CA ASP A 78 -15.33 -11.62 -22.45
C ASP A 78 -14.75 -11.98 -21.06
N ASN A 79 -13.48 -11.67 -20.76
CA ASN A 79 -12.89 -11.95 -19.43
C ASN A 79 -12.84 -10.69 -18.56
N PHE A 80 -14.00 -10.33 -18.00
CA PHE A 80 -14.07 -9.33 -16.94
C PHE A 80 -13.48 -9.93 -15.66
N VAL A 81 -12.22 -9.59 -15.37
CA VAL A 81 -11.58 -9.88 -14.09
C VAL A 81 -12.00 -8.80 -13.10
N ASN A 82 -12.73 -9.20 -12.06
CA ASN A 82 -13.07 -8.32 -10.95
C ASN A 82 -12.14 -8.60 -9.78
N ILE A 83 -11.48 -7.55 -9.28
CA ILE A 83 -10.60 -7.64 -8.12
C ILE A 83 -11.39 -7.10 -6.93
N VAL A 84 -11.58 -7.94 -5.93
CA VAL A 84 -12.29 -7.58 -4.70
C VAL A 84 -11.26 -7.57 -3.57
N VAL A 85 -11.12 -6.44 -2.89
CA VAL A 85 -10.29 -6.35 -1.68
C VAL A 85 -11.14 -6.83 -0.50
N LYS A 86 -10.60 -7.74 0.29
CA LYS A 86 -11.30 -8.24 1.48
C LYS A 86 -11.34 -7.17 2.55
N ASP A 87 -12.52 -6.97 3.13
CA ASP A 87 -12.78 -5.95 4.17
C ASP A 87 -12.27 -4.55 3.77
N GLU A 88 -12.59 -4.14 2.54
CA GLU A 88 -12.05 -2.93 1.91
C GLU A 88 -12.18 -1.67 2.78
N ASP A 89 -13.34 -1.42 3.37
CA ASP A 89 -13.56 -0.24 4.23
C ASP A 89 -12.63 -0.26 5.45
N ASN A 90 -12.41 -1.44 6.05
CA ASN A 90 -11.49 -1.58 7.17
C ASN A 90 -10.02 -1.44 6.71
N ALA A 91 -9.68 -2.01 5.56
CA ALA A 91 -8.35 -1.86 4.97
C ALA A 91 -8.02 -0.39 4.70
N ILE A 92 -8.94 0.37 4.07
CA ILE A 92 -8.78 1.82 3.84
C ILE A 92 -8.53 2.51 5.17
N LYS A 93 -9.39 2.28 6.17
CA LYS A 93 -9.27 2.89 7.49
C LYS A 93 -7.93 2.62 8.17
N GLU A 94 -7.49 1.36 8.21
CA GLU A 94 -6.24 0.97 8.87
C GLU A 94 -5.01 1.51 8.13
N ILE A 95 -5.03 1.49 6.80
CA ILE A 95 -3.96 2.06 5.96
C ILE A 95 -3.88 3.57 6.16
N SER A 96 -5.01 4.28 6.16
CA SER A 96 -5.06 5.72 6.43
C SER A 96 -4.48 6.05 7.79
N GLN A 97 -4.87 5.34 8.85
CA GLN A 97 -4.32 5.52 10.20
C GLN A 97 -2.82 5.23 10.26
N PHE A 98 -2.34 4.26 9.48
CA PHE A 98 -0.92 3.96 9.37
C PHE A 98 -0.16 5.10 8.68
N ILE A 99 -0.70 5.66 7.60
CA ILE A 99 -0.12 6.79 6.89
C ILE A 99 -0.12 8.05 7.76
N GLU A 100 -1.16 8.30 8.55
CA GLU A 100 -1.17 9.40 9.53
C GLU A 100 -0.07 9.24 10.60
N LYS A 101 0.15 8.02 11.11
CA LYS A 101 1.25 7.74 12.05
C LYS A 101 2.62 8.02 11.41
N ILE A 102 2.79 7.67 10.14
CA ILE A 102 4.00 7.96 9.37
C ILE A 102 4.20 9.47 9.23
N LYS A 103 3.14 10.19 8.84
CA LYS A 103 3.15 11.64 8.70
C LYS A 103 3.57 12.33 9.98
N ASN A 104 2.96 11.97 11.11
CA ASN A 104 3.30 12.54 12.42
C ASN A 104 4.79 12.35 12.74
N LYS A 105 5.34 11.15 12.53
CA LYS A 105 6.78 10.90 12.74
C LYS A 105 7.67 11.69 11.77
N ILE A 106 7.25 11.85 10.51
CA ILE A 106 8.00 12.66 9.54
C ILE A 106 7.99 14.15 9.93
N ASP A 107 6.87 14.66 10.42
CA ASP A 107 6.76 16.04 10.89
C ASP A 107 7.58 16.27 12.17
N GLU A 108 7.62 15.28 13.08
CA GLU A 108 8.56 15.28 14.22
C GLU A 108 10.02 15.37 13.73
N ILE A 109 10.41 14.55 12.74
CA ILE A 109 11.76 14.59 12.13
C ILE A 109 12.08 15.96 11.55
N LYS A 110 11.14 16.59 10.84
CA LYS A 110 11.33 17.93 10.25
C LYS A 110 11.45 19.02 11.32
N SER A 111 10.70 18.90 12.40
CA SER A 111 10.64 19.91 13.48
C SER A 111 11.85 19.87 14.42
N LYS A 112 12.60 18.76 14.46
CA LYS A 112 13.78 18.63 15.32
C LYS A 112 14.94 19.47 14.81
N ASN A 113 15.26 20.51 15.58
CA ASN A 113 16.41 21.39 15.37
C ASN A 113 17.69 20.93 16.11
N ILE A 114 17.63 19.82 16.85
CA ILE A 114 18.74 19.30 17.65
C ILE A 114 18.90 17.81 17.33
N ALA A 115 20.14 17.34 17.23
CA ALA A 115 20.48 15.95 16.87
C ALA A 115 20.00 14.90 17.90
N GLU A 116 19.75 15.32 19.14
CA GLU A 116 19.38 14.40 20.22
C GLU A 116 17.99 13.80 20.02
N GLY A 117 17.94 12.46 19.99
CA GLY A 117 16.73 11.69 19.70
C GLY A 117 16.23 11.82 18.26
N TYR A 118 16.99 12.39 17.33
CA TYR A 118 16.65 12.41 15.90
C TYR A 118 16.79 11.01 15.28
N LEU A 119 17.90 10.32 15.60
CA LEU A 119 18.16 8.95 15.14
C LEU A 119 17.16 7.95 15.71
N ASP A 120 16.66 8.19 16.92
CA ASP A 120 15.62 7.34 17.52
C ASP A 120 14.31 7.44 16.76
N ILE A 121 13.86 8.65 16.42
CA ILE A 121 12.62 8.83 15.64
C ILE A 121 12.75 8.20 14.25
N ILE A 122 13.92 8.33 13.59
CA ILE A 122 14.17 7.65 12.32
C ILE A 122 14.09 6.12 12.47
N ARG A 123 14.69 5.58 13.53
CA ARG A 123 14.67 4.14 13.80
C ARG A 123 13.25 3.66 14.10
N GLU A 124 12.49 4.40 14.89
CA GLU A 124 11.09 4.10 15.16
C GLU A 124 10.25 4.15 13.89
N LEU A 125 10.43 5.18 13.06
CA LEU A 125 9.73 5.30 11.77
C LEU A 125 10.02 4.08 10.90
N LYS A 126 11.28 3.70 10.71
CA LYS A 126 11.66 2.53 9.89
C LYS A 126 11.08 1.21 10.40
N ASN A 127 10.85 1.10 11.70
CA ASN A 127 10.30 -0.10 12.32
C ASN A 127 8.77 -0.13 12.34
N LEU A 128 8.10 0.95 11.89
CA LEU A 128 6.65 0.95 11.74
C LEU A 128 6.22 -0.07 10.68
N LYS A 129 5.21 -0.84 11.05
CA LYS A 129 4.52 -1.79 10.19
C LYS A 129 3.05 -1.84 10.57
N LEU A 130 2.22 -2.10 9.58
CA LEU A 130 0.82 -2.44 9.73
C LEU A 130 0.66 -3.92 9.36
N ASP A 131 0.09 -4.71 10.27
CA ASP A 131 -0.27 -6.10 10.03
C ASP A 131 -1.81 -6.14 9.99
N LEU A 132 -2.40 -6.57 8.86
CA LEU A 132 -3.84 -6.55 8.57
C LEU A 132 -4.49 -7.95 8.67
N VAL A 133 -3.67 -9.02 8.74
CA VAL A 133 -4.07 -10.43 8.81
C VAL A 133 -3.13 -11.21 9.73
#